data_AF-A0A3N5X228-F1
#
_entry.id   AF-A0A3N5X228-F1
#
_cell.length_a   1.000
_cell.length_b   1.000
_cell.length_c   1.000
_cell.angle_alpha   90.00
_cell.angle_beta   90.00
_cell.angle_gamma   90.00
#
_symmetry.space_group_name_H-M   'P 1'
#
loop_
_entity.id
_entity.type
_entity.pdbx_description
1 polymer ?
#
loop_
_entity_poly.entity_id
_entity_poly.type
_entity_poly.pdbx_seq_one_letter_code
_entity_poly.pdbx_strand_id
1 'polypeptide(L)'
;MSIEDREDEVHCYLGVENLNLTAPQKLTLLDGIKALGRNDSGQPCHRNHWRIRLDNEAMIFEALFEIERISIAAVKQRLADIFSVPVANVTHTTASTVYGPLVTFRYNSQNKARLVQFGGVTPTWDESRLAALQYVKDNQAAWEPAA
;
A
#
# COMPACT_ATOMS: atom_id res chain seq x y z
N MET A 1 22.70 12.94 -13.05
CA MET A 1 22.13 11.78 -12.36
C MET A 1 21.96 10.71 -13.43
N SER A 2 22.93 9.80 -13.53
CA SER A 2 22.95 8.74 -14.54
C SER A 2 21.80 7.76 -14.31
N ILE A 3 21.31 7.19 -15.42
CA ILE A 3 20.16 6.28 -15.51
C ILE A 3 20.52 4.85 -15.05
N GLU A 4 21.77 4.60 -14.66
CA GLU A 4 22.33 3.24 -14.58
C GLU A 4 22.36 2.59 -13.18
N ASP A 5 21.85 3.23 -12.12
CA ASP A 5 21.88 2.66 -10.75
C ASP A 5 20.49 2.61 -10.06
N ARG A 6 19.42 2.12 -10.71
CA ARG A 6 18.09 2.03 -10.06
C ARG A 6 17.50 0.62 -10.02
N GLU A 7 18.32 -0.36 -9.70
CA GLU A 7 17.87 -1.75 -9.51
C GLU A 7 16.91 -1.94 -8.31
N ASP A 8 16.69 -0.89 -7.50
CA ASP A 8 15.86 -0.93 -6.29
C ASP A 8 14.50 -0.21 -6.42
N GLU A 9 14.06 0.15 -7.63
CA GLU A 9 12.74 0.76 -7.85
C GLU A 9 11.74 -0.24 -8.47
N VAL A 10 10.50 -0.27 -7.96
CA VAL A 10 9.40 -1.10 -8.48
C VAL A 10 8.19 -0.22 -8.80
N HIS A 11 7.72 -0.28 -10.05
CA HIS A 11 6.47 0.36 -10.49
C HIS A 11 5.32 -0.63 -10.36
N CYS A 12 4.48 -0.45 -9.35
CA CYS A 12 3.39 -1.38 -9.06
C CYS A 12 2.18 -0.68 -8.42
N TYR A 13 1.12 -1.47 -8.22
CA TYR A 13 -0.05 -1.11 -7.45
C TYR A 13 0.11 -1.62 -6.01
N LEU A 14 -0.17 -0.76 -5.04
CA LEU A 14 -0.29 -1.08 -3.63
C LEU A 14 -1.71 -0.84 -3.13
N GLY A 15 -2.23 -1.76 -2.33
CA GLY A 15 -3.49 -1.63 -1.62
C GLY A 15 -3.25 -1.29 -0.15
N VAL A 16 -4.08 -0.43 0.43
CA VAL A 16 -4.16 -0.15 1.87
C VAL A 16 -5.59 -0.38 2.32
N GLU A 17 -5.78 -1.14 3.39
CA GLU A 17 -7.06 -1.29 4.07
C GLU A 17 -6.91 -0.85 5.53
N ASN A 18 -7.83 0.00 5.98
CA ASN A 18 -8.04 0.25 7.39
C ASN A 18 -8.85 -0.90 8.00
N LEU A 19 -8.40 -1.42 9.13
CA LEU A 19 -9.09 -2.51 9.84
C LEU A 19 -9.66 -2.05 11.17
N ASN A 20 -8.96 -1.15 11.88
CA ASN A 20 -9.38 -0.68 13.20
C ASN A 20 -8.65 0.60 13.66
N LEU A 21 -8.37 1.51 12.73
CA LEU A 21 -7.91 2.87 13.04
C LEU A 21 -9.10 3.83 13.10
N THR A 22 -8.99 4.85 13.94
CA THR A 22 -9.96 5.96 13.98
C THR A 22 -9.86 6.81 12.70
N ALA A 23 -10.89 7.61 12.40
CA ALA A 23 -10.88 8.46 11.21
C ALA A 23 -9.65 9.39 11.10
N PRO A 24 -9.20 10.08 12.17
CA PRO A 24 -7.95 10.86 12.13
C PRO A 24 -6.72 9.98 11.86
N GLN A 25 -6.60 8.84 12.53
CA GLN A 25 -5.48 7.92 12.36
C GLN A 25 -5.41 7.34 10.93
N LYS A 26 -6.57 7.08 10.33
CA LYS A 26 -6.70 6.64 8.95
C LYS A 26 -6.17 7.70 7.99
N LEU A 27 -6.56 8.97 8.15
CA LEU A 27 -6.05 10.05 7.31
C LEU A 27 -4.52 10.16 7.41
N THR A 28 -3.97 10.12 8.62
CA THR A 28 -2.51 10.15 8.82
C THR A 28 -1.80 8.95 8.20
N LEU A 29 -2.37 7.75 8.29
CA LEU A 29 -1.85 6.56 7.62
C LEU A 29 -1.81 6.74 6.11
N LEU A 30 -2.93 7.17 5.53
CA LEU A 30 -3.05 7.35 4.09
C LEU A 30 -2.00 8.36 3.62
N ASP A 31 -1.86 9.50 4.28
CA ASP A 31 -0.87 10.53 3.93
C ASP A 31 0.57 10.03 4.07
N GLY A 32 0.89 9.27 5.11
CA GLY A 32 2.20 8.64 5.28
C GLY A 32 2.54 7.62 4.19
N ILE A 33 1.53 6.92 3.68
CA ILE A 33 1.65 6.00 2.55
C ILE A 33 1.73 6.76 1.23
N LYS A 34 1.01 7.88 1.07
CA LYS A 34 1.16 8.74 -0.12
C LYS A 34 2.57 9.27 -0.29
N ALA A 35 3.25 9.51 0.82
CA ALA A 35 4.65 9.90 0.85
C ALA A 35 5.64 8.75 0.54
N LEU A 36 5.19 7.51 0.28
CA LEU A 36 6.06 6.42 -0.20
C LEU A 36 6.29 6.49 -1.71
N GLY A 37 5.30 7.00 -2.47
CA GLY A 37 5.46 7.24 -3.89
C GLY A 37 6.28 8.49 -4.17
N ARG A 38 7.09 8.47 -5.22
CA ARG A 38 7.86 9.64 -5.67
C ARG A 38 6.94 10.72 -6.25
N ASN A 39 6.81 11.85 -5.56
CA ASN A 39 6.09 13.03 -6.05
C ASN A 39 6.93 13.94 -6.96
N ASP A 40 8.23 13.68 -7.09
CA ASP A 40 9.19 14.47 -7.85
C ASP A 40 9.48 13.92 -9.25
N SER A 41 8.77 12.87 -9.69
CA SER A 41 8.96 12.29 -11.01
C SER A 41 8.57 13.28 -12.12
N GLY A 42 9.49 13.48 -13.07
CA GLY A 42 9.25 14.24 -14.29
C GLY A 42 8.20 13.60 -15.21
N GLN A 43 7.82 12.34 -14.97
CA GLN A 43 6.85 11.62 -15.78
C GLN A 43 5.46 11.58 -15.10
N PRO A 44 4.43 12.25 -15.67
CA PRO A 44 3.12 12.39 -15.03
C PRO A 44 2.37 11.09 -14.76
N CYS A 45 2.55 10.05 -15.58
CA CYS A 45 1.93 8.74 -15.36
C CYS A 45 2.52 7.99 -14.14
N HIS A 46 3.68 8.43 -13.65
CA HIS A 46 4.26 7.96 -12.39
C HIS A 46 3.82 8.81 -11.20
N ARG A 47 2.95 9.81 -11.41
CA ARG A 47 2.32 10.60 -10.35
C ARG A 47 1.09 9.86 -9.86
N ASN A 48 1.27 9.05 -8.82
CA ASN A 48 0.28 8.73 -7.79
C ASN A 48 -1.20 8.76 -8.27
N HIS A 49 -1.63 7.68 -8.93
CA HIS A 49 -3.05 7.45 -9.22
C HIS A 49 -3.69 6.70 -8.06
N TRP A 50 -4.82 7.19 -7.55
CA TRP A 50 -5.51 6.61 -6.39
C TRP A 50 -6.93 6.24 -6.75
N ARG A 51 -7.36 5.07 -6.28
CA ARG A 51 -8.76 4.68 -6.23
C ARG A 51 -9.13 4.43 -4.77
N ILE A 52 -10.17 5.10 -4.28
CA ILE A 52 -10.67 4.95 -2.91
C ILE A 52 -11.94 4.10 -2.93
N ARG A 53 -12.07 3.19 -1.98
CA ARG A 53 -13.27 2.35 -1.80
C ARG A 53 -14.45 3.20 -1.32
N LEU A 54 -15.68 2.80 -1.61
CA LEU A 54 -16.88 3.63 -1.35
C LEU A 54 -17.07 4.01 0.13
N ASP A 55 -16.63 3.15 1.05
CA ASP A 55 -16.68 3.37 2.49
C ASP A 55 -15.49 4.19 3.04
N ASN A 56 -14.56 4.59 2.18
CA ASN A 56 -13.28 5.21 2.54
C ASN A 56 -12.42 4.37 3.48
N GLU A 57 -12.62 3.06 3.56
CA GLU A 57 -11.83 2.17 4.43
C GLU A 57 -10.73 1.41 3.66
N ALA A 58 -10.66 1.57 2.33
CA ALA A 58 -9.55 1.05 1.55
C ALA A 58 -9.18 1.97 0.38
N MET A 59 -7.95 1.81 -0.10
CA MET A 59 -7.41 2.59 -1.21
C MET A 59 -6.40 1.75 -1.98
N ILE A 60 -6.46 1.79 -3.31
CA ILE A 60 -5.46 1.21 -4.21
C ILE A 60 -4.75 2.36 -4.89
N PHE A 61 -3.43 2.27 -5.01
CA PHE A 61 -2.65 3.32 -5.63
C PHE A 61 -1.47 2.78 -6.41
N GLU A 62 -1.21 3.44 -7.53
CA GLU A 62 -0.12 3.14 -8.44
C GLU A 62 1.01 4.15 -8.22
N ALA A 63 2.24 3.67 -7.99
CA ALA A 63 3.41 4.53 -7.93
C ALA A 63 4.70 3.78 -8.29
N LEU A 64 5.77 4.55 -8.46
CA LEU A 64 7.14 4.05 -8.44
C LEU A 64 7.65 4.08 -6.99
N PHE A 65 7.95 2.91 -6.45
CA PHE A 65 8.42 2.72 -5.07
C PHE A 65 9.88 2.35 -5.03
N GLU A 66 10.63 2.95 -4.10
CA GLU A 66 11.90 2.39 -3.66
C GLU A 66 11.62 1.15 -2.80
N ILE A 67 12.16 -0.01 -3.15
CA ILE A 67 11.93 -1.31 -2.48
C ILE A 67 12.19 -1.19 -0.97
N GLU A 68 13.26 -0.50 -0.59
CA GLU A 68 13.62 -0.28 0.81
C GLU A 68 12.51 0.41 1.61
N ARG A 69 11.77 1.33 0.98
CA ARG A 69 10.70 2.10 1.61
C ARG A 69 9.40 1.32 1.79
N ILE A 70 9.18 0.28 0.98
CA ILE A 70 7.97 -0.55 1.05
C ILE A 70 8.22 -1.90 1.74
N SER A 71 9.44 -2.14 2.23
CA SER A 71 9.75 -3.29 3.06
C SER A 71 8.90 -3.32 4.34
N ILE A 72 8.61 -4.52 4.86
CA ILE A 72 7.85 -4.67 6.11
C ILE A 72 8.52 -3.87 7.25
N ALA A 73 9.85 -3.93 7.36
CA ALA A 73 10.59 -3.22 8.39
C ALA A 73 10.43 -1.69 8.26
N ALA A 74 10.55 -1.14 7.06
CA ALA A 74 10.38 0.30 6.83
C ALA A 74 8.94 0.76 7.11
N VAL A 75 7.93 -0.01 6.68
CA VAL A 75 6.54 0.30 6.98
C VAL A 75 6.28 0.24 8.49
N LYS A 76 6.80 -0.78 9.19
CA LYS A 76 6.69 -0.86 10.66
C LYS A 76 7.28 0.38 11.33
N GLN A 77 8.49 0.79 10.93
CA GLN A 77 9.16 1.97 11.48
C GLN A 77 8.31 3.22 11.23
N ARG A 78 7.84 3.41 9.99
CA ARG A 78 7.00 4.56 9.65
C ARG A 78 5.68 4.59 10.44
N LEU A 79 5.03 3.44 10.62
CA LEU A 79 3.82 3.36 11.46
C LEU A 79 4.13 3.70 12.93
N ALA A 80 5.26 3.21 13.44
CA ALA A 80 5.72 3.51 14.79
C ALA A 80 5.94 5.02 14.98
N ASP A 81 6.60 5.67 14.02
CA ASP A 81 6.86 7.11 14.03
C ASP A 81 5.57 7.93 13.91
N ILE A 82 4.67 7.56 12.98
CA ILE A 82 3.38 8.24 12.75
C ILE A 82 2.52 8.25 14.01
N PHE A 83 2.49 7.12 14.73
CA PHE A 83 1.64 6.96 15.92
C PHE A 83 2.39 7.21 17.23
N SER A 84 3.65 7.62 17.18
CA SER A 84 4.51 7.85 18.35
C SER A 84 4.52 6.66 19.33
N VAL A 85 4.71 5.45 18.79
CA VAL A 85 4.79 4.21 19.58
C VAL A 85 6.12 3.49 19.35
N PRO A 86 6.59 2.65 20.28
CA PRO A 86 7.77 1.82 20.04
C PRO A 86 7.57 0.86 18.85
N VAL A 87 8.56 0.77 17.95
CA VAL A 87 8.50 -0.13 16.77
C VAL A 87 8.33 -1.61 17.15
N ALA A 88 8.80 -2.00 18.33
CA ALA A 88 8.61 -3.33 18.89
C ALA A 88 7.13 -3.67 19.17
N ASN A 89 6.30 -2.67 19.43
CA ASN A 89 4.86 -2.85 19.69
C ASN A 89 4.04 -2.95 18.39
N VAL A 90 4.63 -2.58 17.26
CA VAL A 90 4.06 -2.85 15.94
C VAL A 90 4.47 -4.27 15.57
N THR A 91 3.51 -5.16 15.40
CA THR A 91 3.74 -6.54 14.93
C THR A 91 3.06 -6.73 13.58
N HIS A 92 3.36 -7.84 12.90
CA HIS A 92 2.76 -8.12 11.59
C HIS A 92 2.53 -9.61 11.40
N THR A 93 1.63 -9.93 10.47
CA THR A 93 1.49 -11.26 9.89
C THR A 93 1.43 -11.13 8.37
N THR A 94 1.97 -12.11 7.66
CA THR A 94 1.93 -12.17 6.21
C THR A 94 0.94 -13.23 5.74
N ALA A 95 0.37 -13.03 4.56
CA ALA A 95 -0.43 -14.02 3.85
C ALA A 95 -0.17 -13.88 2.34
N SER A 96 -0.22 -14.99 1.61
CA SER A 96 -0.23 -14.99 0.15
C SER A 96 -1.67 -15.14 -0.33
N THR A 97 -2.08 -14.25 -1.23
CA THR A 97 -3.41 -14.30 -1.86
C THR A 97 -3.27 -14.53 -3.36
N VAL A 98 -4.38 -14.78 -4.04
CA VAL A 98 -4.41 -14.83 -5.51
C VAL A 98 -4.02 -13.50 -6.16
N TYR A 99 -4.05 -12.38 -5.41
CA TYR A 99 -3.70 -11.04 -5.89
C TYR A 99 -2.25 -10.66 -5.61
N GLY A 100 -1.56 -11.40 -4.74
CA GLY A 100 -0.21 -11.07 -4.27
C GLY A 100 -0.03 -11.18 -2.76
N PRO A 101 1.18 -10.87 -2.25
CA PRO A 101 1.46 -10.87 -0.82
C PRO A 101 0.72 -9.74 -0.09
N LEU A 102 0.27 -10.07 1.11
CA LEU A 102 -0.47 -9.19 2.00
C LEU A 102 0.21 -9.18 3.36
N VAL A 103 0.31 -7.99 3.95
CA VAL A 103 0.86 -7.77 5.29
C VAL A 103 -0.20 -7.11 6.16
N THR A 104 -0.54 -7.73 7.27
CA THR A 104 -1.45 -7.14 8.27
C THR A 104 -0.63 -6.66 9.46
N PHE A 105 -0.69 -5.35 9.73
CA PHE A 105 -0.02 -4.72 10.87
C PHE A 105 -0.93 -4.69 12.09
N ARG A 106 -0.33 -4.95 13.25
CA ARG A 106 -1.01 -5.08 14.54
C ARG A 106 -0.38 -4.18 15.58
N TYR A 107 -1.22 -3.67 16.48
CA TYR A 107 -0.83 -2.95 17.68
C TYR A 107 -1.72 -3.38 18.84
N ASN A 108 -1.15 -3.70 20.00
CA ASN A 108 -1.87 -4.26 21.15
C ASN A 108 -2.76 -5.46 20.78
N SER A 109 -2.20 -6.40 20.00
CA SER A 109 -2.90 -7.60 19.49
C SER A 109 -4.11 -7.36 18.59
N GLN A 110 -4.38 -6.10 18.20
CA GLN A 110 -5.47 -5.74 17.29
C GLN A 110 -4.91 -5.48 15.89
N ASN A 111 -5.56 -6.04 14.86
CA ASN A 111 -5.28 -5.67 13.47
C ASN A 111 -5.65 -4.20 13.26
N LYS A 112 -4.73 -3.39 12.70
CA LYS A 112 -4.93 -1.96 12.51
C LYS A 112 -4.99 -1.56 11.05
N ALA A 113 -4.05 -2.04 10.26
CA ALA A 113 -3.95 -1.75 8.85
C ALA A 113 -3.47 -2.99 8.10
N ARG A 114 -3.78 -3.03 6.82
CA ARG A 114 -3.32 -4.07 5.92
C ARG A 114 -2.79 -3.43 4.65
N LEU A 115 -1.67 -3.95 4.18
CA LEU A 115 -1.09 -3.62 2.89
C LEU A 115 -1.14 -4.83 1.98
N VAL A 116 -1.37 -4.58 0.69
CA VAL A 116 -1.31 -5.59 -0.38
C VAL A 116 -0.36 -5.07 -1.45
N GLN A 117 0.61 -5.88 -1.84
CA GLN A 117 1.40 -5.61 -3.04
C GLN A 117 0.84 -6.47 -4.18
N PHE A 118 0.23 -5.83 -5.17
CA PHE A 118 -0.45 -6.54 -6.24
C PHE A 118 0.54 -7.15 -7.23
N GLY A 119 0.29 -8.38 -7.67
CA GLY A 119 1.06 -9.08 -8.71
C GLY A 119 2.23 -9.93 -8.20
N GLY A 120 2.66 -9.79 -6.93
CA GLY A 120 3.76 -10.58 -6.37
C GLY A 120 4.80 -9.74 -5.62
N VAL A 121 5.96 -10.33 -5.32
CA VAL A 121 7.08 -9.67 -4.61
C VAL A 121 7.87 -8.76 -5.55
N THR A 122 8.06 -9.18 -6.80
CA THR A 122 8.75 -8.43 -7.86
C THR A 122 7.89 -8.38 -9.13
N PRO A 123 6.68 -7.80 -9.07
CA PRO A 123 5.78 -7.82 -10.21
C PRO A 123 6.25 -6.83 -11.28
N THR A 124 6.03 -7.19 -12.54
CA THR A 124 5.95 -6.18 -13.61
C THR A 124 4.75 -5.27 -13.36
N TRP A 125 4.78 -4.06 -13.92
CA TRP A 125 3.66 -3.14 -13.82
C TRP A 125 2.34 -3.78 -14.30
N ASP A 126 2.36 -4.49 -15.43
CA ASP A 126 1.17 -5.11 -15.99
C ASP A 126 0.62 -6.24 -15.11
N GLU A 127 1.48 -7.08 -14.53
CA GLU A 127 1.05 -8.12 -13.57
C GLU A 127 0.38 -7.50 -12.35
N SER A 128 0.97 -6.41 -11.84
CA SER A 128 0.42 -5.66 -10.71
C SER A 128 -0.93 -5.03 -11.05
N ARG A 129 -1.04 -4.42 -12.24
CA ARG A 129 -2.28 -3.82 -12.74
C ARG A 129 -3.40 -4.85 -12.88
N LEU A 130 -3.12 -5.98 -13.51
CA LEU A 130 -4.10 -7.06 -13.70
C LEU A 130 -4.58 -7.61 -12.35
N ALA A 131 -3.67 -7.81 -11.40
CA ALA A 131 -4.03 -8.26 -10.06
C ALA A 131 -4.89 -7.25 -9.29
N ALA A 132 -4.57 -5.95 -9.39
CA ALA A 132 -5.37 -4.89 -8.77
C ALA A 132 -6.78 -4.79 -9.37
N LEU A 133 -6.89 -4.88 -10.71
CA LEU A 133 -8.19 -4.90 -11.40
C LEU A 133 -9.01 -6.12 -11.04
N GLN A 134 -8.38 -7.29 -10.94
CA GLN A 134 -9.06 -8.52 -10.52
C GLN A 134 -9.56 -8.43 -9.08
N TYR A 135 -8.76 -7.86 -8.17
CA TYR A 135 -9.19 -7.59 -6.79
C TYR A 135 -10.41 -6.66 -6.74
N VAL A 136 -10.43 -5.58 -7.51
CA VAL A 136 -11.60 -4.67 -7.58
C VAL A 136 -12.81 -5.40 -8.13
N LYS A 137 -12.65 -6.19 -9.20
CA LYS A 137 -13.72 -6.95 -9.83
C LYS A 137 -14.34 -7.97 -8.87
N ASP A 138 -13.51 -8.71 -8.12
CA ASP A 138 -14.00 -9.70 -7.16
C ASP A 138 -14.67 -9.06 -5.94
N ASN A 139 -14.39 -7.78 -5.66
CA ASN A 139 -14.96 -7.00 -4.56
C ASN A 139 -15.89 -5.88 -5.05
N GLN A 140 -16.48 -6.03 -6.24
CA GLN A 140 -17.16 -4.95 -6.96
C GLN A 140 -18.16 -4.17 -6.11
N ALA A 141 -18.98 -4.87 -5.30
CA ALA A 141 -19.99 -4.24 -4.45
C ALA A 141 -19.44 -3.22 -3.44
N ALA A 142 -18.16 -3.34 -3.05
CA ALA A 142 -17.52 -2.39 -2.15
C ALA A 142 -16.84 -1.23 -2.90
N TRP A 143 -16.52 -1.41 -4.19
CA TRP A 143 -15.70 -0.48 -4.98
C TRP A 143 -16.46 0.30 -6.06
N GLU A 144 -17.61 -0.19 -6.49
CA GLU A 144 -18.46 0.41 -7.53
C GLU A 144 -19.86 0.72 -6.96
N PRO A 145 -20.44 1.89 -7.23
CA PRO A 145 -21.84 2.16 -6.89
C PRO A 145 -22.77 1.12 -7.50
N ALA A 146 -23.92 0.87 -6.87
CA ALA A 146 -24.96 0.05 -7.48
C ALA A 146 -25.36 0.66 -8.84
N ALA A 147 -25.38 -0.19 -9.86
CA ALA A 147 -25.73 0.18 -11.23
C ALA A 147 -27.23 0.49 -11.39
#